data_AF-W6L525-F1
#
_entry.id   AF-W6L525-F1
#
_cell.length_a   1.000
_cell.length_b   1.000
_cell.length_c   1.000
_cell.angle_alpha   90.00
_cell.angle_beta   90.00
_cell.angle_gamma   90.00
#
_symmetry.space_group_name_H-M   'P 1'
#
loop_
_entity.id
_entity.type
_entity.pdbx_description
1 polymer ?
#
loop_
_entity_poly.entity_id
_entity_poly.type
_entity_poly.pdbx_seq_one_letter_code
_entity_poly.pdbx_strand_id
1 'polypeptide(L)'
;MLKRCFVRLAFKIKDVKTKLILDRARSKKEKQGVPSDDIDDEDLARECNLVDSYLISTEDLIAQKERLLLMLKEQKLKRISQREAFLAWQTKQREKGAAHRLDRQARTSERYKQHHYHSQKGRILPIAHFKGDKETNDKYDWKSAGAKLCSSRECVSSTEFLVEENQRNPYTVFLSLSKR
;
A
#
# COMPACT_ATOMS: atom_id res chain seq x y z
N MET A 1 -50.24 -26.12 41.60
CA MET A 1 -48.78 -26.37 41.68
C MET A 1 -48.14 -26.91 40.39
N LEU A 2 -48.90 -27.39 39.38
CA LEU A 2 -48.33 -27.99 38.15
C LEU A 2 -47.81 -27.00 37.08
N LYS A 3 -48.14 -25.71 37.17
CA LYS A 3 -47.76 -24.71 36.16
C LYS A 3 -46.29 -24.24 36.24
N ARG A 4 -45.58 -24.51 37.35
CA ARG A 4 -44.17 -24.13 37.52
C ARG A 4 -43.18 -25.11 36.86
N CYS A 5 -43.61 -26.34 36.59
CA CYS A 5 -42.70 -27.39 36.09
C CYS A 5 -42.45 -27.32 34.57
N PHE A 6 -43.34 -26.70 33.79
CA PHE A 6 -43.20 -26.60 32.33
C PHE A 6 -42.41 -25.37 31.85
N VAL A 7 -42.10 -24.42 32.75
CA VAL A 7 -41.40 -23.16 32.39
C VAL A 7 -39.89 -23.37 32.19
N ARG A 8 -39.31 -24.39 32.82
CA ARG A 8 -37.86 -24.68 32.90
C ARG A 8 -37.14 -25.07 31.59
N LEU A 9 -37.80 -25.02 30.43
CA LEU A 9 -37.37 -25.76 29.23
C LEU A 9 -36.94 -24.91 28.03
N ALA A 10 -36.79 -23.58 28.17
CA ALA A 10 -36.70 -22.72 26.99
C ALA A 10 -35.41 -21.88 26.83
N PHE A 11 -34.36 -22.08 27.63
CA PHE A 11 -33.10 -21.35 27.41
C PHE A 11 -31.97 -22.27 26.91
N LYS A 12 -31.61 -22.13 25.62
CA LYS A 12 -30.46 -22.79 25.02
C LYS A 12 -29.43 -21.73 24.63
N ILE A 13 -28.28 -21.72 25.29
CA ILE A 13 -27.16 -20.81 25.00
C ILE A 13 -26.70 -21.06 23.56
N LYS A 14 -26.88 -20.07 22.68
CA LYS A 14 -26.52 -20.18 21.25
C LYS A 14 -25.20 -19.48 20.89
N ASP A 15 -24.75 -18.52 21.70
CA ASP A 15 -23.59 -17.67 21.38
C ASP A 15 -22.54 -17.70 22.50
N VAL A 16 -21.25 -17.74 22.12
CA VAL A 16 -20.10 -17.66 23.03
C VAL A 16 -20.17 -16.40 23.91
N LYS A 17 -20.65 -15.27 23.35
CA LYS A 17 -20.81 -14.04 24.12
C LYS A 17 -21.86 -14.18 25.22
N THR A 18 -23.00 -14.83 24.91
CA THR A 18 -24.06 -15.07 25.90
C THR A 18 -23.59 -15.99 27.02
N LYS A 19 -22.76 -16.99 26.69
CA LYS A 19 -22.12 -17.87 27.67
C LYS A 19 -21.21 -17.08 28.62
N LEU A 20 -20.33 -16.23 28.09
CA LEU A 20 -19.41 -15.42 28.90
C LEU A 20 -20.13 -14.46 29.85
N ILE A 21 -21.27 -13.90 29.42
CA ILE A 21 -22.08 -13.03 30.27
C ILE A 21 -22.68 -13.82 31.45
N LEU A 22 -23.19 -15.02 31.18
CA LEU A 22 -23.75 -15.90 32.21
C LEU A 22 -22.69 -16.43 33.17
N ASP A 23 -21.55 -16.88 32.66
CA ASP A 23 -20.43 -17.35 33.48
C ASP A 23 -19.98 -16.25 34.45
N ARG A 24 -19.89 -15.00 33.96
CA ARG A 24 -19.55 -13.84 34.79
C ARG A 24 -20.60 -13.55 35.86
N ALA A 25 -21.88 -13.68 35.52
CA ALA A 25 -22.98 -13.45 36.43
C ALA A 25 -23.07 -14.56 37.50
N ARG A 26 -22.85 -15.82 37.12
CA ARG A 26 -22.72 -16.97 38.03
C ARG A 26 -21.58 -16.76 39.02
N SER A 27 -20.37 -16.44 38.54
CA SER A 27 -19.23 -16.14 39.42
C SER A 27 -19.49 -14.96 40.37
N LYS A 28 -20.36 -14.02 40.00
CA LYS A 28 -20.75 -12.90 40.87
C LYS A 28 -21.69 -13.35 41.99
N LYS A 29 -22.65 -14.23 41.70
CA LYS A 29 -23.57 -14.83 42.69
C LYS A 29 -22.84 -15.76 43.66
N GLU A 30 -21.89 -16.55 43.16
CA GLU A 30 -21.03 -17.39 44.01
C GLU A 30 -20.19 -16.54 44.97
N LYS A 31 -19.64 -15.41 44.50
CA LYS A 31 -18.93 -14.44 45.37
C LYS A 31 -19.84 -13.76 46.40
N GLN A 32 -21.16 -13.74 46.16
CA GLN A 32 -22.15 -13.23 47.11
C GLN A 32 -22.59 -14.30 48.13
N GLY A 33 -21.99 -15.50 48.07
CA GLY A 33 -22.28 -16.59 49.00
C GLY A 33 -23.47 -17.46 48.61
N VAL A 34 -23.97 -17.35 47.37
CA VAL A 34 -25.01 -18.24 46.85
C VAL A 34 -24.36 -19.57 46.43
N PRO A 35 -24.84 -20.72 46.94
CA PRO A 35 -24.35 -22.04 46.53
C PRO A 35 -24.55 -22.27 45.03
N SER A 36 -23.59 -22.93 44.37
CA SER A 36 -23.63 -23.14 42.91
C SER A 36 -24.88 -23.92 42.45
N ASP A 37 -25.39 -24.83 43.29
CA ASP A 37 -26.59 -25.64 43.01
C ASP A 37 -27.91 -24.85 43.09
N ASP A 38 -27.91 -23.70 43.77
CA ASP A 38 -29.09 -22.82 43.89
C ASP A 38 -29.14 -21.75 42.78
N ILE A 39 -28.13 -21.71 41.91
CA ILE A 39 -28.04 -20.73 40.83
C ILE A 39 -28.80 -21.25 39.60
N ASP A 40 -30.02 -20.74 39.40
CA ASP A 40 -30.80 -21.01 38.20
C ASP A 40 -30.30 -20.17 37.01
N ASP A 41 -29.86 -20.84 35.95
CA ASP A 41 -29.37 -20.22 34.72
C ASP A 41 -30.44 -19.38 34.01
N GLU A 42 -31.72 -19.73 34.15
CA GLU A 42 -32.81 -18.99 33.54
C GLU A 42 -33.08 -17.66 34.24
N ASP A 43 -33.00 -17.64 35.58
CA ASP A 43 -33.12 -16.41 36.36
C ASP A 43 -31.89 -15.50 36.16
N LEU A 44 -30.68 -16.07 36.08
CA LEU A 44 -29.47 -15.33 35.67
C LEU A 44 -29.61 -14.71 34.28
N ALA A 45 -30.13 -15.48 33.32
CA ALA A 45 -30.34 -14.99 31.96
C ALA A 45 -31.38 -13.86 31.93
N ARG A 46 -32.41 -13.92 32.78
CA ARG A 46 -33.39 -12.85 32.96
C ARG A 46 -32.76 -11.60 33.60
N GLU A 47 -31.96 -11.76 34.66
CA GLU A 47 -31.20 -10.67 35.29
C GLU A 47 -30.23 -9.99 34.32
N CYS A 48 -29.66 -10.76 33.39
CA CYS A 48 -28.74 -10.28 32.37
C CYS A 48 -29.44 -9.74 31.10
N ASN A 49 -30.77 -9.67 31.08
CA ASN A 49 -31.58 -9.28 29.92
C ASN A 49 -31.25 -10.10 28.66
N LEU A 50 -30.92 -11.38 28.83
CA LEU A 50 -30.62 -12.33 27.75
C LEU A 50 -31.86 -13.12 27.29
N VAL A 51 -32.90 -13.14 28.11
CA VAL A 51 -34.20 -13.69 27.77
C VAL A 51 -35.12 -12.53 27.40
N ASP A 52 -35.77 -12.63 26.24
CA ASP A 52 -36.80 -11.67 25.87
C ASP A 52 -37.89 -11.72 26.94
N SER A 53 -38.09 -10.60 27.63
CA SER A 53 -39.16 -10.50 28.62
C SER A 53 -40.47 -10.85 27.91
N TYR A 54 -41.29 -11.68 28.54
CA TYR A 54 -42.61 -12.14 28.06
C TYR A 54 -43.60 -10.99 27.74
N LEU A 55 -43.16 -9.75 27.88
CA LEU A 55 -43.88 -8.49 27.74
C LEU A 55 -43.57 -7.76 26.41
N ILE A 56 -42.53 -8.16 25.67
CA ILE A 56 -42.22 -7.53 24.38
C ILE A 56 -43.07 -8.20 23.31
N SER A 57 -43.92 -7.42 22.65
CA SER A 57 -44.70 -7.90 21.50
C SER A 57 -43.75 -8.38 20.41
N THR A 58 -44.09 -9.49 19.76
CA THR A 58 -43.30 -10.02 18.63
C THR A 58 -43.15 -8.99 17.51
N GLU A 59 -44.13 -8.10 17.35
CA GLU A 59 -44.12 -6.99 16.40
C GLU A 59 -43.05 -5.94 16.74
N ASP A 60 -42.90 -5.59 18.02
CA ASP A 60 -41.87 -4.65 18.48
C ASP A 60 -40.46 -5.20 18.26
N LEU A 61 -40.29 -6.51 18.46
CA LEU A 61 -39.01 -7.18 18.27
C LEU A 61 -38.62 -7.22 16.78
N ILE A 62 -39.58 -7.44 15.89
CA ILE A 62 -39.38 -7.35 14.44
C ILE A 62 -39.01 -5.91 14.04
N ALA A 63 -39.75 -4.91 14.52
CA ALA A 63 -39.49 -3.50 14.22
C ALA A 63 -38.09 -3.05 14.70
N GLN A 64 -37.67 -3.48 15.90
CA GLN A 64 -36.32 -3.21 16.41
C GLN A 64 -35.24 -3.86 15.57
N LYS A 65 -35.45 -5.11 15.13
CA LYS A 65 -34.51 -5.82 14.26
C LYS A 65 -34.37 -5.12 12.90
N GLU A 66 -35.48 -4.68 12.30
CA GLU A 66 -35.47 -3.94 11.04
C GLU A 66 -34.73 -2.61 11.18
N ARG A 67 -34.99 -1.87 12.25
CA ARG A 67 -34.27 -0.62 12.56
C ARG A 67 -32.77 -0.84 12.74
N LEU A 68 -32.38 -1.91 13.43
CA LEU A 68 -30.97 -2.26 13.62
C LEU A 68 -30.30 -2.65 12.30
N LEU A 69 -31.00 -3.40 11.44
CA LEU A 69 -30.50 -3.74 10.10
C LEU A 69 -30.31 -2.50 9.22
N LEU A 70 -31.24 -1.54 9.26
CA LEU A 70 -31.11 -0.27 8.54
C LEU A 70 -29.90 0.52 9.03
N MET A 71 -29.73 0.67 10.35
CA MET A 71 -28.58 1.36 10.93
C MET A 71 -27.25 0.70 10.51
N LEU A 72 -27.17 -0.63 10.51
CA LEU A 72 -25.98 -1.34 10.07
C LEU A 72 -25.68 -1.12 8.58
N LYS A 73 -26.71 -1.09 7.73
CA LYS A 73 -26.56 -0.77 6.30
C LYS A 73 -26.01 0.64 6.11
N GLU A 74 -26.56 1.64 6.81
CA GLU A 74 -26.07 3.02 6.76
C GLU A 74 -24.61 3.14 7.23
N GLN A 75 -24.25 2.48 8.32
CA GLN A 75 -22.88 2.48 8.81
C GLN A 75 -21.91 1.82 7.83
N LYS A 76 -22.34 0.77 7.12
CA LYS A 76 -21.55 0.15 6.06
C LYS A 76 -21.33 1.12 4.90
N LEU A 77 -22.38 1.80 4.45
CA LEU A 77 -22.28 2.80 3.37
C LEU A 77 -21.37 3.96 3.77
N LYS A 78 -21.50 4.47 5.00
CA LYS A 78 -20.59 5.51 5.53
C LYS A 78 -19.13 5.06 5.50
N ARG A 79 -18.83 3.83 5.96
CA ARG A 79 -17.47 3.27 5.91
C ARG A 79 -16.93 3.16 4.49
N ILE A 80 -17.76 2.74 3.54
CA ILE A 80 -17.39 2.66 2.12
C ILE A 80 -17.07 4.06 1.58
N SER A 81 -17.97 5.04 1.79
CA SER A 81 -17.78 6.41 1.31
C SER A 81 -16.52 7.08 1.87
N GLN A 82 -16.21 6.84 3.15
CA GLN A 82 -14.98 7.33 3.78
C GLN A 82 -13.73 6.71 3.16
N ARG A 83 -13.77 5.40 2.89
CA ARG A 83 -12.68 4.69 2.23
C ARG A 83 -12.46 5.21 0.80
N GLU A 84 -13.54 5.42 0.05
CA GLU A 84 -13.48 5.97 -1.30
C GLU A 84 -12.92 7.40 -1.31
N ALA A 85 -13.36 8.25 -0.39
CA ALA A 85 -12.84 9.60 -0.23
C ALA A 85 -11.34 9.60 0.11
N PHE A 86 -10.91 8.71 1.01
CA PHE A 86 -9.49 8.56 1.35
C PHE A 86 -8.66 8.10 0.16
N LEU A 87 -9.13 7.11 -0.61
CA LEU A 87 -8.44 6.65 -1.81
C LEU A 87 -8.34 7.75 -2.87
N ALA A 88 -9.41 8.51 -3.10
CA ALA A 88 -9.41 9.65 -4.01
C ALA A 88 -8.39 10.73 -3.57
N TRP A 89 -8.33 11.03 -2.26
CA TRP A 89 -7.33 11.93 -1.70
C TRP A 89 -5.89 11.41 -1.91
N GLN A 90 -5.66 10.11 -1.66
CA GLN A 90 -4.35 9.49 -1.85
C GLN A 90 -3.90 9.52 -3.32
N THR A 91 -4.82 9.27 -4.26
CA THR A 91 -4.55 9.36 -5.70
C THR A 91 -4.14 10.78 -6.08
N LYS A 92 -4.87 11.81 -5.61
CA LYS A 92 -4.50 13.21 -5.84
C LYS A 92 -3.11 13.57 -5.30
N GLN A 93 -2.72 13.05 -4.13
CA GLN A 93 -1.36 13.26 -3.60
C GLN A 93 -0.29 12.59 -4.48
N ARG A 94 -0.55 11.38 -4.96
CA ARG A 94 0.36 10.67 -5.89
C ARG A 94 0.50 11.40 -7.21
N GLU A 95 -0.60 11.89 -7.77
CA GLU A 95 -0.61 12.71 -8.99
C GLU A 95 0.19 13.99 -8.82
N LYS A 96 -0.01 14.72 -7.71
CA LYS A 96 0.78 15.93 -7.40
C LYS A 96 2.28 15.62 -7.31
N GLY A 97 2.65 14.51 -6.67
CA GLY A 97 4.03 14.06 -6.58
C GLY A 97 4.63 13.65 -7.94
N ALA A 98 3.84 12.98 -8.78
CA ALA A 98 4.26 12.59 -10.13
C ALA A 98 4.46 13.83 -11.03
N ALA A 99 3.51 14.76 -11.03
CA ALA A 99 3.62 16.02 -11.77
C ALA A 99 4.87 16.81 -11.38
N HIS A 100 5.18 16.90 -10.08
CA HIS A 100 6.36 17.61 -9.60
C HIS A 100 7.68 16.90 -10.00
N ARG A 101 7.71 15.56 -10.05
CA ARG A 101 8.87 14.83 -10.58
C ARG A 101 9.08 15.09 -12.07
N LEU A 102 7.99 15.10 -12.85
CA LEU A 102 8.05 15.41 -14.27
C LEU A 102 8.51 16.85 -14.54
N ASP A 103 8.01 17.83 -13.79
CA ASP A 103 8.45 19.23 -13.91
C ASP A 103 9.96 19.37 -13.62
N ARG A 104 10.46 18.72 -12.55
CA ARG A 104 11.90 18.69 -12.27
C ARG A 104 12.72 18.04 -13.37
N GLN A 105 12.24 16.91 -13.91
CA GLN A 105 12.90 16.23 -15.03
C GLN A 105 12.93 17.12 -16.28
N ALA A 106 11.81 17.77 -16.61
CA ALA A 106 11.71 18.70 -17.73
C ALA A 106 12.71 19.85 -17.60
N ARG A 107 12.74 20.55 -16.45
CA ARG A 107 13.70 21.64 -16.19
C ARG A 107 15.15 21.18 -16.25
N THR A 108 15.44 19.99 -15.74
CA THR A 108 16.80 19.42 -15.80
C THR A 108 17.20 19.13 -17.25
N SER A 109 16.27 18.59 -18.05
CA SER A 109 16.49 18.33 -19.47
C SER A 109 16.70 19.61 -20.28
N GLU A 110 15.96 20.68 -19.97
CA GLU A 110 16.12 21.99 -20.61
C GLU A 110 17.46 22.63 -20.25
N ARG A 111 17.84 22.60 -18.96
CA ARG A 111 19.18 23.08 -18.53
C ARG A 111 20.29 22.30 -19.22
N TYR A 112 20.17 20.98 -19.28
CA TYR A 112 21.14 20.14 -19.99
C TYR A 112 21.25 20.55 -21.46
N LYS A 113 20.12 20.70 -22.17
CA LYS A 113 20.12 21.19 -23.56
C LYS A 113 20.82 22.53 -23.69
N GLN A 114 20.44 23.51 -22.86
CA GLN A 114 21.07 24.85 -22.88
C GLN A 114 22.59 24.76 -22.71
N HIS A 115 23.07 24.04 -21.69
CA HIS A 115 24.50 23.85 -21.46
C HIS A 115 25.18 23.07 -22.60
N HIS A 116 24.53 22.04 -23.13
CA HIS A 116 25.06 21.24 -24.23
C HIS A 116 25.23 22.07 -25.51
N TYR A 117 24.19 22.83 -25.90
CA TYR A 117 24.26 23.75 -27.04
C TYR A 117 25.33 24.85 -26.85
N HIS A 118 25.57 25.30 -25.61
CA HIS A 118 26.61 26.29 -25.33
C HIS A 118 28.02 25.69 -25.26
N SER A 119 28.17 24.43 -24.83
CA SER A 119 29.44 23.69 -24.84
C SER A 119 29.86 23.23 -26.24
N GLN A 120 28.92 23.14 -27.19
CA GLN A 120 29.18 22.78 -28.58
C GLN A 120 29.58 23.98 -29.46
N LYS A 121 29.62 25.20 -28.92
CA LYS A 121 30.17 26.39 -29.59
C LYS A 121 31.67 26.20 -29.84
N GLY A 122 32.01 25.48 -30.91
CA GLY A 122 33.39 25.20 -31.31
C GLY A 122 33.55 23.96 -32.19
N ARG A 123 32.57 23.04 -32.23
CA ARG A 123 32.56 21.94 -33.21
C ARG A 123 31.49 22.20 -34.26
N ILE A 124 31.89 22.90 -35.31
CA ILE A 124 31.16 22.90 -36.58
C ILE A 124 31.17 21.44 -37.04
N LEU A 125 30.01 20.78 -37.06
CA LEU A 125 29.85 19.53 -37.79
C LEU A 125 30.09 19.86 -39.26
N PRO A 126 31.14 19.33 -39.90
CA PRO A 126 31.37 19.58 -41.32
C PRO A 126 30.19 18.98 -42.08
N ILE A 127 29.31 19.84 -42.59
CA ILE A 127 28.31 19.44 -43.58
C ILE A 127 29.10 19.14 -44.84
N ALA A 128 29.38 17.86 -45.10
CA ALA A 128 30.00 17.44 -46.34
C ALA A 128 29.01 17.78 -47.47
N HIS A 129 29.29 18.85 -48.21
CA HIS A 129 28.64 19.13 -49.47
C HIS A 129 29.08 18.06 -50.47
N PHE A 130 28.32 16.98 -50.57
CA PHE A 130 28.49 16.01 -51.63
C PHE A 130 27.96 16.64 -52.92
N LYS A 131 28.79 17.46 -53.56
CA LYS A 131 28.58 17.86 -54.95
C LYS A 131 29.34 16.84 -55.78
N GLY A 132 28.58 16.01 -56.48
CA GLY A 132 29.14 15.02 -57.39
C GLY A 132 30.06 15.71 -58.40
N ASP A 133 31.27 15.19 -58.54
CA ASP A 133 31.74 14.65 -59.80
C ASP A 133 33.09 13.95 -59.60
N LYS A 134 33.10 12.68 -60.03
CA LYS A 134 34.22 11.93 -60.62
C LYS A 134 35.58 11.90 -59.89
N GLU A 135 35.86 10.69 -59.43
CA GLU A 135 37.12 9.94 -59.61
C GLU A 135 38.24 10.07 -58.56
N THR A 136 38.58 8.87 -58.07
CA THR A 136 39.85 8.37 -57.50
C THR A 136 40.19 8.67 -56.04
N ASN A 137 40.07 7.60 -55.24
CA ASN A 137 40.80 7.36 -54.00
C ASN A 137 42.30 7.63 -54.19
N ASP A 138 42.89 8.48 -53.35
CA ASP A 138 44.03 8.07 -52.53
C ASP A 138 44.41 9.10 -51.44
N LYS A 139 44.67 8.56 -50.24
CA LYS A 139 45.47 9.10 -49.13
C LYS A 139 45.10 10.47 -48.54
N TYR A 140 44.32 10.45 -47.46
CA TYR A 140 44.65 11.24 -46.27
C TYR A 140 44.54 10.37 -45.01
N ASP A 141 45.70 10.12 -44.40
CA ASP A 141 45.90 9.46 -43.12
C ASP A 141 45.15 10.21 -41.99
N TRP A 142 44.19 9.55 -41.36
CA TRP A 142 43.74 9.88 -40.01
C TRP A 142 44.12 8.71 -39.09
N LYS A 143 45.39 8.65 -38.67
CA LYS A 143 45.84 7.79 -37.57
C LYS A 143 46.33 8.67 -36.42
N SER A 144 45.51 8.70 -35.37
CA SER A 144 45.78 8.96 -33.96
C SER A 144 47.11 9.61 -33.54
N ALA A 145 47.01 10.84 -33.04
CA ALA A 145 47.72 11.29 -31.84
C ALA A 145 46.73 12.19 -31.06
N GLY A 146 46.06 11.71 -30.03
CA GLY A 146 46.71 11.17 -28.84
C GLY A 146 46.82 12.29 -27.83
N ALA A 147 45.70 12.56 -27.17
CA ALA A 147 45.60 13.48 -26.06
C ALA A 147 46.67 13.13 -25.00
N LYS A 148 47.66 14.01 -24.83
CA LYS A 148 48.46 14.06 -23.62
C LYS A 148 47.58 14.63 -22.50
N LEU A 149 46.89 13.76 -21.78
CA LEU A 149 46.49 14.05 -20.41
C LEU A 149 46.88 12.86 -19.55
N CYS A 150 47.77 13.16 -18.60
CA CYS A 150 48.46 12.25 -17.71
C CYS A 150 47.56 11.17 -17.11
N SER A 151 48.04 9.93 -17.24
CA SER A 151 47.83 8.90 -16.23
C SER A 151 48.40 9.39 -14.89
N SER A 152 47.58 9.42 -13.84
CA SER A 152 47.91 8.75 -12.56
C SER A 152 46.80 8.96 -11.54
N ARG A 153 46.01 7.91 -11.31
CA ARG A 153 45.75 7.30 -10.00
C ARG A 153 44.72 6.21 -10.21
N GLU A 154 45.15 5.00 -9.89
CA GLU A 154 44.34 3.79 -9.90
C GLU A 154 43.10 4.01 -9.03
N CYS A 155 41.93 4.03 -9.66
CA CYS A 155 40.66 3.87 -8.97
C CYS A 155 40.06 2.56 -9.47
N VAL A 156 40.36 1.49 -8.74
CA VAL A 156 39.78 0.17 -8.95
C VAL A 156 38.27 0.27 -8.65
N SER A 157 37.44 0.02 -9.66
CA SER A 157 35.98 0.07 -9.55
C SER A 157 35.44 -1.22 -8.94
N SER A 158 34.62 -1.11 -7.89
CA SER A 158 34.10 -2.20 -7.06
C SER A 158 33.03 -3.08 -7.72
N THR A 159 33.12 -3.34 -9.02
CA THR A 159 32.11 -4.10 -9.80
C THR A 159 32.72 -5.15 -10.72
N GLU A 160 34.04 -5.37 -10.65
CA GLU A 160 34.74 -6.33 -11.52
C GLU A 160 34.32 -7.80 -11.29
N PHE A 161 33.72 -8.13 -10.15
CA PHE A 161 33.29 -9.49 -9.81
C PHE A 161 31.94 -9.93 -10.41
N LEU A 162 31.24 -9.05 -11.16
CA LEU A 162 29.91 -9.35 -11.72
C LEU A 162 29.91 -9.66 -13.23
N VAL A 163 31.07 -9.63 -13.88
CA VAL A 163 31.17 -9.85 -15.33
C VAL A 163 32.18 -10.97 -15.59
N GLU A 164 31.69 -12.14 -16.04
CA GLU A 164 32.56 -13.21 -16.54
C GLU A 164 33.46 -12.69 -17.66
N GLU A 165 34.75 -12.96 -17.52
CA GLU A 165 35.85 -12.38 -18.29
C GLU A 165 35.70 -12.59 -19.82
N ASN A 166 34.93 -13.59 -20.23
CA ASN A 166 34.74 -14.01 -21.62
C ASN A 166 33.62 -13.27 -22.37
N GLN A 167 32.86 -12.36 -21.74
CA GLN A 167 31.77 -11.61 -22.41
C GLN A 167 32.07 -10.11 -22.58
N ARG A 168 33.31 -9.68 -22.33
CA ARG A 168 33.71 -8.26 -22.50
C ARG A 168 33.80 -7.90 -23.98
N ASN A 169 32.73 -7.31 -24.51
CA ASN A 169 32.76 -6.66 -25.82
C ASN A 169 33.63 -5.37 -25.73
N PRO A 170 34.69 -5.22 -26.54
CA PRO A 170 35.63 -4.09 -26.46
C PRO A 170 35.00 -2.72 -26.74
N TYR A 171 33.75 -2.68 -27.20
CA TYR A 171 33.03 -1.44 -27.49
C TYR A 171 32.04 -1.03 -26.37
N THR A 172 32.03 -1.73 -25.24
CA THR A 172 31.09 -1.45 -24.15
C THR A 172 31.64 -0.36 -23.24
N VAL A 173 31.09 0.84 -23.34
CA VAL A 173 31.47 1.97 -22.48
C VAL A 173 30.65 1.93 -21.20
N PHE A 174 31.29 1.60 -20.07
CA PHE A 174 30.68 1.66 -18.75
C PHE A 174 30.81 3.06 -18.16
N LEU A 175 29.68 3.75 -18.05
CA LEU A 175 29.61 5.08 -17.44
C LEU A 175 29.16 4.92 -15.98
N SER A 176 30.08 5.10 -15.04
CA SER A 176 29.74 5.23 -13.62
C SER A 176 29.77 6.72 -13.21
N LEU A 177 28.73 7.14 -12.50
CA LEU A 177 28.64 8.49 -11.94
C LEU A 177 29.32 8.49 -10.57
N SER A 178 30.38 9.28 -10.41
CA SER A 178 30.94 9.54 -9.10
C SER A 178 29.99 10.44 -8.31
N LYS A 179 29.61 10.00 -7.11
CA LYS A 179 28.96 10.86 -6.12
C LYS A 179 30.00 11.77 -5.49
N ARG A 180 29.68 13.06 -5.39
CA ARG A 180 30.29 13.97 -4.42
C ARG A 180 29.57 13.84 -3.08
#